data_AF-A0A2E7FJY2-F1
#
_entry.id   AF-A0A2E7FJY2-F1
#
_cell.length_a   1.000
_cell.length_b   1.000
_cell.length_c   1.000
_cell.angle_alpha   90.00
_cell.angle_beta   90.00
_cell.angle_gamma   90.00
#
_symmetry.space_group_name_H-M   'P 1'
#
loop_
_entity.id
_entity.type
_entity.pdbx_description
1 polymer ?
#
loop_
_entity_poly.entity_id
_entity_poly.type
_entity_poly.pdbx_seq_one_letter_code
_entity_poly.pdbx_strand_id
1 'polypeptide(L)'
;MAKDFDKVGRSGEFWGSSLGTSKNSPMSSYSRMIYVGQHQRNLDSKSRLAIPSKWRFDGDSDDGYLALPDPAGCILVLPPQQAAKLYDKIEAQQLSDEDAQELQDKVFSQATFFSCDKQGRINLPEDLLLHSGIEKEAILVGRMVNFRIWSPERWANIDPKSNNEDLGKLMKRANW
;
A
#
# COMPACT_ATOMS: atom_id res chain seq x y z
N MET A 1 66.30 24.35 -13.39
CA MET A 1 66.25 25.40 -12.35
C MET A 1 64.78 25.79 -12.22
N ALA A 2 64.26 25.93 -10.99
CA ALA A 2 62.82 25.92 -10.64
C ALA A 2 62.12 24.55 -10.88
N LYS A 3 61.41 23.88 -9.94
CA LYS A 3 60.44 24.27 -8.86
C LYS A 3 59.03 24.56 -9.38
N ASP A 4 57.91 24.28 -8.72
CA ASP A 4 57.51 23.53 -7.49
C ASP A 4 55.97 23.28 -7.66
N PHE A 5 55.21 22.34 -7.08
CA PHE A 5 55.35 21.35 -5.98
C PHE A 5 54.24 20.26 -6.14
N ASP A 6 54.48 18.99 -5.74
CA ASP A 6 53.39 18.02 -5.44
C ASP A 6 52.59 18.44 -4.20
N LYS A 7 51.27 18.18 -4.17
CA LYS A 7 50.42 18.40 -2.98
C LYS A 7 49.94 17.10 -2.36
N VAL A 8 50.82 16.48 -1.57
CA VAL A 8 50.47 15.36 -0.67
C VAL A 8 49.72 15.89 0.55
N GLY A 9 48.48 15.41 0.76
CA GLY A 9 47.72 15.63 2.00
C GLY A 9 48.19 14.71 3.14
N ARG A 10 48.07 15.17 4.39
CA ARG A 10 48.57 14.48 5.61
C ARG A 10 47.86 13.17 6.01
N SER A 11 47.20 12.48 5.08
CA SER A 11 46.60 11.15 5.26
C SER A 11 46.95 10.12 4.17
N GLY A 12 47.71 10.50 3.13
CA GLY A 12 48.40 9.52 2.28
C GLY A 12 47.58 8.74 1.24
N GLU A 13 46.42 9.24 0.79
CA GLU A 13 45.65 8.57 -0.27
C GLU A 13 46.23 8.85 -1.67
N PHE A 14 46.72 7.79 -2.31
CA PHE A 14 47.15 7.74 -3.71
C PHE A 14 46.00 7.24 -4.59
N TRP A 15 45.76 7.86 -5.73
CA TRP A 15 44.81 7.36 -6.73
C TRP A 15 45.42 6.18 -7.50
N GLY A 16 45.17 4.96 -7.03
CA GLY A 16 45.64 3.71 -7.63
C GLY A 16 44.50 2.87 -8.19
N SER A 17 44.49 2.65 -9.51
CA SER A 17 43.55 1.74 -10.19
C SER A 17 43.80 0.28 -9.82
N SER A 18 42.74 -0.48 -9.50
CA SER A 18 42.73 -1.94 -9.65
C SER A 18 41.32 -2.46 -9.95
N LEU A 19 41.20 -3.33 -10.95
CA LEU A 19 39.99 -4.13 -11.16
C LEU A 19 39.91 -5.22 -10.07
N GLY A 20 38.72 -5.42 -9.49
CA GLY A 20 38.53 -6.42 -8.43
C GLY A 20 37.08 -6.64 -8.00
N THR A 21 36.33 -7.39 -8.82
CA THR A 21 35.18 -8.26 -8.44
C THR A 21 34.23 -7.85 -7.29
N SER A 22 32.99 -7.58 -7.67
CA SER A 22 31.73 -7.97 -6.99
C SER A 22 31.62 -7.83 -5.46
N LYS A 23 30.74 -6.91 -5.04
CA LYS A 23 29.62 -7.29 -4.16
C LYS A 23 28.33 -6.69 -4.69
N ASN A 24 27.30 -7.52 -4.83
CA ASN A 24 25.94 -7.06 -5.13
C ASN A 24 25.52 -6.02 -4.09
N SER A 25 25.19 -4.81 -4.53
CA SER A 25 24.49 -3.83 -3.68
C SER A 25 23.19 -4.47 -3.20
N PRO A 26 22.95 -4.65 -1.89
CA PRO A 26 21.71 -5.20 -1.42
C PRO A 26 20.57 -4.24 -1.81
N MET A 27 19.63 -4.78 -2.56
CA MET A 27 18.36 -4.14 -2.90
C MET A 27 17.74 -3.54 -1.62
N SER A 28 17.44 -2.23 -1.66
CA SER A 28 17.20 -1.38 -0.48
C SER A 28 16.37 -2.07 0.61
N SER A 29 16.84 -1.98 1.85
CA SER A 29 16.21 -2.56 3.04
C SER A 29 14.94 -1.80 3.43
N TYR A 30 13.91 -1.86 2.59
CA TYR A 30 12.57 -1.47 2.97
C TYR A 30 12.14 -2.32 4.17
N SER A 31 12.01 -1.66 5.32
CA SER A 31 11.27 -2.20 6.45
C SER A 31 9.89 -2.61 5.93
N ARG A 32 9.59 -3.92 5.97
CA ARG A 32 8.30 -4.43 5.47
C ARG A 32 7.21 -3.81 6.34
N MET A 33 6.43 -2.89 5.78
CA MET A 33 5.30 -2.29 6.49
C MET A 33 4.27 -3.37 6.82
N ILE A 34 3.84 -3.40 8.08
CA ILE A 34 2.88 -4.38 8.60
C ILE A 34 1.58 -3.64 8.95
N TYR A 35 0.51 -4.01 8.26
CA TYR A 35 -0.84 -3.50 8.47
C TYR A 35 -1.61 -4.48 9.34
N VAL A 36 -1.72 -4.21 10.64
CA VAL A 36 -2.42 -5.07 11.62
C VAL A 36 -3.26 -4.26 12.58
N GLY A 37 -4.36 -4.86 13.04
CA GLY A 37 -5.31 -4.25 13.95
C GLY A 37 -6.50 -3.60 13.23
N GLN A 38 -7.38 -3.04 14.05
CA GLN A 38 -8.63 -2.38 13.66
C GLN A 38 -8.59 -0.94 14.16
N HIS A 39 -8.89 0.03 13.30
CA HIS A 39 -8.87 1.45 13.63
C HIS A 39 -10.14 2.14 13.13
N GLN A 40 -11.03 2.50 14.05
CA GLN A 40 -12.20 3.34 13.74
C GLN A 40 -11.79 4.81 13.63
N ARG A 41 -12.30 5.48 12.61
CA ARG A 41 -11.98 6.87 12.26
C ARG A 41 -13.20 7.54 11.63
N ASN A 42 -13.43 8.79 12.03
CA ASN A 42 -14.47 9.62 11.43
C ASN A 42 -13.87 10.31 10.21
N LEU A 43 -14.68 10.52 9.17
CA LEU A 43 -14.36 11.37 8.04
C LEU A 43 -14.49 12.83 8.51
N ASP A 44 -13.61 13.70 8.02
CA ASP A 44 -13.77 15.13 8.26
C ASP A 44 -14.80 15.77 7.30
N SER A 45 -15.07 17.07 7.47
CA SER A 45 -16.04 17.82 6.66
C SER A 45 -15.70 17.96 5.17
N LYS A 46 -14.57 17.36 4.72
CA LYS A 46 -14.17 17.25 3.31
C LYS A 46 -13.99 15.78 2.88
N SER A 47 -14.69 14.86 3.56
CA SER A 47 -14.63 13.41 3.32
C SER A 47 -13.24 12.78 3.48
N ARG A 48 -12.33 13.44 4.20
CA ARG A 48 -10.96 12.93 4.36
C ARG A 48 -10.84 11.99 5.55
N LEU A 49 -10.14 10.87 5.34
CA LEU A 49 -9.97 9.81 6.33
C LEU A 49 -8.53 9.77 6.87
N ALA A 50 -8.35 9.75 8.19
CA ALA A 50 -7.02 9.73 8.81
C ALA A 50 -6.41 8.31 8.85
N ILE A 51 -5.28 8.11 8.18
CA ILE A 51 -4.52 6.85 8.19
C ILE A 51 -3.75 6.72 9.52
N PRO A 52 -3.73 5.55 10.19
CA PRO A 52 -2.91 5.28 11.37
C PRO A 52 -1.44 5.59 11.12
N SER A 53 -0.75 6.27 12.05
CA SER A 53 0.63 6.74 11.83
C SER A 53 1.61 5.64 11.42
N LYS A 54 1.53 4.46 12.05
CA LYS A 54 2.36 3.28 11.72
C LYS A 54 2.08 2.66 10.34
N TRP A 55 0.99 3.05 9.68
CA TRP A 55 0.59 2.55 8.35
C TRP A 55 0.92 3.55 7.24
N ARG A 56 1.38 4.77 7.58
CA ARG A 56 1.79 5.81 6.63
C ARG A 56 3.17 5.46 6.09
N PHE A 57 3.32 5.48 4.77
CA PHE A 57 4.59 5.34 4.09
C PHE A 57 5.29 6.71 4.07
N ASP A 58 6.58 6.73 4.38
CA ASP A 58 7.41 7.94 4.28
C ASP A 58 7.89 8.10 2.82
N GLY A 59 7.24 8.99 2.06
CA GLY A 59 7.64 9.31 0.69
C GLY A 59 6.84 10.44 0.07
N ASP A 60 7.54 11.33 -0.63
CA ASP A 60 6.94 12.30 -1.56
C ASP A 60 6.72 11.60 -2.92
N SER A 61 5.52 11.06 -3.14
CA SER A 61 5.04 10.68 -4.47
C SER A 61 3.55 10.93 -4.60
N ASP A 62 3.12 11.41 -5.77
CA ASP A 62 1.71 11.62 -6.09
C ASP A 62 0.95 10.26 -6.13
N ASP A 63 1.65 9.19 -6.51
CA ASP A 63 1.15 7.80 -6.48
C ASP A 63 1.65 7.06 -5.23
N GLY A 64 0.86 7.09 -4.15
CA GLY A 64 1.17 6.41 -2.89
C GLY A 64 0.50 5.04 -2.80
N TYR A 65 -0.75 5.03 -2.37
CA TYR A 65 -1.57 3.81 -2.25
C TYR A 65 -2.57 3.72 -3.39
N LEU A 66 -2.89 2.51 -3.81
CA LEU A 66 -3.97 2.22 -4.75
C LEU A 66 -5.21 1.77 -3.97
N ALA A 67 -6.30 2.54 -4.03
CA ALA A 67 -7.63 2.09 -3.60
C ALA A 67 -8.35 1.39 -4.76
N LEU A 68 -9.07 0.32 -4.43
CA LEU A 68 -9.87 -0.50 -5.33
C LEU A 68 -11.23 -0.82 -4.68
N PRO A 69 -12.34 -0.89 -5.45
CA PRO A 69 -13.56 -1.49 -4.94
C PRO A 69 -13.33 -2.99 -4.71
N ASP A 70 -13.70 -3.49 -3.53
CA ASP A 70 -13.61 -4.91 -3.18
C ASP A 70 -15.03 -5.54 -3.26
N PRO A 71 -15.20 -6.73 -3.88
CA PRO A 71 -16.49 -7.41 -3.97
C PRO A 71 -17.15 -7.72 -2.62
N ALA A 72 -16.38 -7.72 -1.52
CA ALA A 72 -16.94 -7.84 -0.17
C ALA A 72 -17.63 -6.55 0.34
N GLY A 73 -17.80 -5.53 -0.51
CA GLY A 73 -18.47 -4.28 -0.16
C GLY A 73 -17.60 -3.34 0.68
N CYS A 74 -16.29 -3.30 0.41
CA CYS A 74 -15.33 -2.43 1.10
C CYS A 74 -14.34 -1.83 0.10
N ILE A 75 -13.43 -0.97 0.57
CA ILE A 75 -12.30 -0.47 -0.22
C ILE A 75 -11.07 -1.29 0.14
N LEU A 76 -10.45 -1.95 -0.84
CA LEU A 76 -9.12 -2.56 -0.69
C LEU A 76 -8.06 -1.49 -0.94
N VAL A 77 -7.11 -1.33 -0.02
CA VAL A 77 -5.99 -0.39 -0.18
C VAL A 77 -4.67 -1.15 -0.27
N LEU A 78 -4.02 -1.06 -1.42
CA LEU A 78 -2.71 -1.62 -1.69
C LEU A 78 -1.62 -0.55 -1.50
N PRO A 79 -0.61 -0.76 -0.63
CA PRO A 79 0.58 0.09 -0.61
C PRO A 79 1.44 -0.14 -1.88
N PRO A 80 2.44 0.73 -2.18
CA PRO A 80 3.17 0.70 -3.45
C PRO A 80 3.68 -0.69 -3.86
N GLN A 81 4.27 -1.44 -2.92
CA GLN A 81 4.81 -2.79 -3.18
C GLN A 81 3.74 -3.83 -3.59
N GLN A 82 2.48 -3.65 -3.17
CA GLN A 82 1.39 -4.55 -3.56
C GLN A 82 0.67 -4.05 -4.82
N ALA A 83 0.63 -2.73 -5.05
CA ALA A 83 0.15 -2.15 -6.31
C ALA A 83 1.04 -2.60 -7.48
N ALA A 84 2.37 -2.56 -7.33
CA ALA A 84 3.31 -3.08 -8.33
C ALA A 84 3.07 -4.56 -8.66
N LYS A 85 2.88 -5.42 -7.65
CA LYS A 85 2.55 -6.85 -7.89
C LYS A 85 1.22 -7.07 -8.57
N LEU A 86 0.25 -6.17 -8.37
CA LEU A 86 -1.02 -6.22 -9.09
C LEU A 86 -0.79 -5.82 -10.56
N TYR A 87 -0.01 -4.77 -10.81
CA TYR A 87 0.40 -4.37 -12.15
C TYR A 87 1.08 -5.52 -12.90
N ASP A 88 2.14 -6.13 -12.33
CA ASP A 88 2.86 -7.25 -12.93
C ASP A 88 1.92 -8.42 -13.29
N LYS A 89 0.91 -8.68 -12.45
CA LYS A 89 -0.09 -9.74 -12.65
C LYS A 89 -1.05 -9.41 -13.80
N ILE A 90 -1.48 -8.16 -13.93
CA ILE A 90 -2.40 -7.70 -14.98
C ILE A 90 -1.67 -7.59 -16.32
N GLU A 91 -0.43 -7.11 -16.34
CA GLU A 91 0.42 -7.06 -17.53
C GLU A 91 0.69 -8.45 -18.10
N ALA A 92 0.84 -9.48 -17.24
CA ALA A 92 1.01 -10.86 -17.65
C ALA A 92 -0.29 -11.58 -18.09
N GLN A 93 -1.46 -10.91 -18.09
CA GLN A 93 -2.73 -11.52 -18.47
C GLN A 93 -2.92 -11.56 -20.01
N GLN A 94 -3.63 -12.57 -20.51
CA GLN A 94 -3.89 -12.72 -21.94
C GLN A 94 -4.89 -11.68 -22.43
N LEU A 95 -4.52 -10.92 -23.47
CA LEU A 95 -5.37 -9.88 -24.06
C LEU A 95 -6.63 -10.41 -24.78
N SER A 96 -6.82 -11.72 -24.89
CA SER A 96 -8.01 -12.35 -25.51
C SER A 96 -9.04 -12.85 -24.48
N ASP A 97 -8.85 -12.56 -23.20
CA ASP A 97 -9.74 -12.95 -22.10
C ASP A 97 -10.80 -11.86 -21.87
N GLU A 98 -11.97 -11.99 -22.52
CA GLU A 98 -13.06 -11.00 -22.49
C GLU A 98 -13.65 -10.83 -21.08
N ASP A 99 -13.87 -11.92 -20.35
CA ASP A 99 -14.36 -11.89 -18.96
C ASP A 99 -13.38 -11.12 -18.05
N ALA A 100 -12.07 -11.29 -18.26
CA ALA A 100 -11.07 -10.52 -17.55
C ALA A 100 -11.09 -9.04 -17.89
N GLN A 101 -11.21 -8.67 -19.17
CA GLN A 101 -11.32 -7.26 -19.57
C GLN A 101 -12.53 -6.59 -18.93
N GLU A 102 -13.70 -7.24 -18.96
CA GLU A 102 -14.92 -6.71 -18.34
C GLU A 102 -14.76 -6.51 -16.82
N LEU A 103 -14.06 -7.42 -16.14
CA LEU A 103 -13.72 -7.28 -14.72
C LEU A 103 -12.71 -6.15 -14.47
N GLN A 104 -11.68 -6.03 -15.31
CA GLN A 104 -10.67 -4.97 -15.22
C GLN A 104 -11.31 -3.60 -15.40
N ASP A 105 -12.15 -3.41 -16.41
CA ASP A 105 -12.88 -2.16 -16.65
C ASP A 105 -13.76 -1.78 -15.44
N LYS A 106 -14.54 -2.74 -14.92
CA LYS A 106 -15.43 -2.51 -13.75
C LYS A 106 -14.66 -2.15 -12.47
N VAL A 107 -13.50 -2.76 -12.22
CA VAL A 107 -12.71 -2.54 -11.00
C VAL A 107 -11.82 -1.30 -11.12
N PHE A 108 -11.14 -1.12 -12.26
CA PHE A 108 -10.13 -0.07 -12.42
C PHE A 108 -10.71 1.28 -12.83
N SER A 109 -11.92 1.35 -13.41
CA SER A 109 -12.64 2.63 -13.59
C SER A 109 -12.97 3.34 -12.27
N GLN A 110 -13.09 2.59 -11.17
CA GLN A 110 -13.32 3.09 -9.81
C GLN A 110 -12.03 3.13 -8.96
N ALA A 111 -10.89 2.70 -9.52
CA ALA A 111 -9.63 2.69 -8.81
C ALA A 111 -9.05 4.10 -8.70
N THR A 112 -8.28 4.37 -7.65
CA THR A 112 -7.55 5.63 -7.55
C THR A 112 -6.23 5.47 -6.81
N PHE A 113 -5.22 6.20 -7.26
CA PHE A 113 -4.02 6.44 -6.47
C PHE A 113 -4.25 7.62 -5.52
N PHE A 114 -3.75 7.49 -4.29
CA PHE A 114 -3.77 8.59 -3.32
C PHE A 114 -2.50 8.61 -2.46
N SER A 115 -2.11 9.81 -2.06
CA SER A 115 -1.09 10.05 -1.05
C SER A 115 -1.74 10.59 0.25
N CYS A 116 -0.96 10.66 1.31
CA CYS A 116 -1.38 11.27 2.57
C CYS A 116 -1.12 12.79 2.55
N ASP A 117 -2.09 13.60 2.98
CA ASP A 117 -1.84 15.02 3.29
C ASP A 117 -0.85 15.19 4.45
N LYS A 118 -0.41 16.43 4.71
CA LYS A 118 0.54 16.74 5.80
C LYS A 118 0.07 16.35 7.22
N GLN A 119 -1.19 15.97 7.41
CA GLN A 119 -1.74 15.48 8.68
C GLN A 119 -1.92 13.95 8.67
N GLY A 120 -1.64 13.31 7.53
CA GLY A 120 -1.79 11.88 7.26
C GLY A 120 -3.24 11.46 7.02
N ARG A 121 -4.01 12.32 6.36
CA ARG A 121 -5.34 11.98 5.83
C ARG A 121 -5.30 11.75 4.33
N ILE A 122 -6.22 10.93 3.86
CA ILE A 122 -6.43 10.65 2.44
C ILE A 122 -7.77 11.23 2.01
N ASN A 123 -7.92 11.57 0.73
CA ASN A 123 -9.22 11.87 0.13
C ASN A 123 -9.68 10.63 -0.65
N LEU A 124 -10.91 10.17 -0.43
CA LEU A 124 -11.49 9.03 -1.14
C LEU A 124 -12.51 9.55 -2.15
N PRO A 125 -12.45 9.13 -3.43
CA PRO A 125 -13.48 9.40 -4.43
C PRO A 125 -14.88 9.01 -3.95
N GLU A 126 -15.87 9.77 -4.40
CA GLU A 126 -17.28 9.57 -4.05
C GLU A 126 -17.76 8.16 -4.42
N ASP A 127 -17.38 7.65 -5.60
CA ASP A 127 -17.73 6.29 -6.06
C ASP A 127 -17.24 5.20 -5.10
N LEU A 128 -16.05 5.35 -4.51
CA LEU A 128 -15.52 4.40 -3.54
C LEU A 128 -16.22 4.50 -2.17
N LEU A 129 -16.64 5.70 -1.76
CA LEU A 129 -17.45 5.92 -0.57
C LEU A 129 -18.86 5.32 -0.74
N LEU A 130 -19.49 5.55 -1.89
CA LEU A 130 -20.78 4.97 -2.29
C LEU A 130 -20.69 3.43 -2.36
N HIS A 131 -19.72 2.89 -3.09
CA HIS A 131 -19.49 1.45 -3.21
C HIS A 131 -19.36 0.80 -1.84
N SER A 132 -18.61 1.41 -0.91
CA SER A 132 -18.35 0.87 0.44
C SER A 132 -19.39 1.23 1.51
N GLY A 133 -20.35 2.11 1.20
CA GLY A 133 -21.37 2.57 2.16
C GLY A 133 -20.79 3.40 3.31
N ILE A 134 -19.71 4.15 3.07
CA ILE A 134 -19.05 4.99 4.08
C ILE A 134 -19.61 6.42 4.01
N GLU A 135 -20.36 6.84 5.04
CA GLU A 135 -20.89 8.21 5.14
C GLU A 135 -20.04 9.12 6.04
N LYS A 136 -19.84 8.71 7.31
CA LYS A 136 -19.29 9.57 8.38
C LYS A 136 -18.17 8.90 9.16
N GLU A 137 -18.16 7.58 9.19
CA GLU A 137 -17.19 6.78 9.93
C GLU A 137 -16.73 5.61 9.07
N ALA A 138 -15.47 5.22 9.25
CA ALA A 138 -14.86 4.08 8.61
C ALA A 138 -14.03 3.27 9.61
N ILE A 139 -13.93 1.97 9.35
CA ILE A 139 -13.10 1.04 10.09
C ILE A 139 -12.01 0.54 9.16
N LEU A 140 -10.76 0.90 9.48
CA LEU A 140 -9.58 0.43 8.77
C LEU A 140 -9.09 -0.88 9.40
N VAL A 141 -8.96 -1.94 8.60
CA VAL A 141 -8.64 -3.30 9.04
C VAL A 141 -7.40 -3.82 8.32
N GLY A 142 -6.34 -4.08 9.08
CA GLY A 142 -5.06 -4.53 8.56
C GLY A 142 -5.05 -6.02 8.20
N ARG A 143 -4.38 -6.38 7.09
CA ARG A 143 -4.26 -7.74 6.56
C ARG A 143 -2.80 -8.12 6.28
N MET A 144 -1.90 -7.79 7.20
CA MET A 144 -0.44 -7.91 7.11
C MET A 144 0.21 -7.04 6.02
N VAL A 145 -0.11 -7.27 4.75
CA VAL A 145 0.57 -6.65 3.59
C VAL A 145 -0.23 -5.52 2.93
N ASN A 146 -1.52 -5.42 3.25
CA ASN A 146 -2.45 -4.39 2.79
C ASN A 146 -3.51 -4.15 3.88
N PHE A 147 -4.45 -3.24 3.64
CA PHE A 147 -5.60 -3.04 4.53
C PHE A 147 -6.89 -2.83 3.74
N ARG A 148 -8.02 -2.98 4.43
CA ARG A 148 -9.35 -2.64 3.91
C ARG A 148 -9.97 -1.50 4.71
N ILE A 149 -10.80 -0.69 4.06
CA ILE A 149 -11.60 0.36 4.68
C ILE A 149 -13.08 -0.03 4.54
N TRP A 150 -13.78 -0.12 5.67
CA TRP A 150 -15.17 -0.57 5.77
C TRP A 150 -16.06 0.52 6.35
N SER A 151 -17.35 0.51 6.00
CA SER A 151 -18.36 1.13 6.87
C SER A 151 -18.56 0.29 8.15
N PRO A 152 -18.91 0.90 9.29
CA PRO A 152 -19.16 0.17 10.53
C PRO A 152 -20.24 -0.92 10.41
N GLU A 153 -21.31 -0.64 9.66
CA GLU A 153 -22.41 -1.58 9.40
C GLU A 153 -21.93 -2.83 8.67
N ARG A 154 -21.22 -2.66 7.54
CA ARG A 154 -20.74 -3.80 6.74
C ARG A 154 -19.65 -4.59 7.46
N TRP A 155 -18.81 -3.91 8.24
CA TRP A 155 -17.84 -4.59 9.11
C TRP A 155 -18.54 -5.43 10.18
N ALA A 156 -19.61 -4.95 10.81
CA ALA A 156 -20.34 -5.68 11.85
C ALA A 156 -20.95 -7.01 11.37
N ASN A 157 -21.21 -7.16 10.07
CA ASN A 157 -21.67 -8.43 9.47
C ASN A 157 -20.57 -9.49 9.32
N ILE A 158 -19.29 -9.10 9.37
CA ILE A 158 -18.14 -10.00 9.19
C ILE A 158 -17.11 -9.97 10.33
N ASP A 159 -17.28 -9.10 11.33
CA ASP A 159 -16.39 -9.06 12.50
C ASP A 159 -16.57 -10.37 13.30
N PRO A 160 -15.51 -11.18 13.48
CA PRO A 160 -15.61 -12.41 14.25
C PRO A 160 -16.05 -12.18 15.71
N LYS A 161 -15.92 -10.95 16.24
CA LYS A 161 -16.43 -10.56 17.56
C LYS A 161 -17.95 -10.45 17.64
N SER A 162 -18.62 -10.07 16.54
CA SER A 162 -20.09 -9.91 16.49
C SER A 162 -20.79 -11.15 15.93
N ASN A 163 -20.21 -11.80 14.92
CA ASN A 163 -20.88 -12.88 14.19
C ASN A 163 -20.73 -14.28 14.84
N ASN A 164 -20.03 -14.38 15.99
CA ASN A 164 -19.72 -15.65 16.66
C ASN A 164 -19.07 -16.69 15.72
N GLU A 165 -18.31 -16.23 14.72
CA GLU A 165 -17.72 -17.09 13.71
C GLU A 165 -16.48 -17.78 14.30
N ASP A 166 -16.50 -19.10 14.33
CA ASP A 166 -15.43 -19.92 14.88
C ASP A 166 -14.15 -19.75 14.05
N LEU A 167 -13.18 -19.01 14.62
CA LEU A 167 -11.85 -18.79 14.04
C LEU A 167 -11.16 -20.12 13.65
N GLY A 168 -11.42 -21.20 14.38
CA GLY A 168 -10.92 -22.55 14.06
C GLY A 168 -11.52 -23.13 12.78
N LYS A 169 -12.80 -22.85 12.48
CA LYS A 169 -13.41 -23.21 11.17
C LYS A 169 -12.86 -22.35 10.04
N LEU A 170 -12.64 -21.06 10.30
CA LEU A 170 -12.04 -20.14 9.34
C LEU A 170 -10.63 -20.56 8.93
N MET A 171 -9.74 -20.84 9.90
CA MET A 171 -8.37 -21.31 9.63
C MET A 171 -8.37 -22.61 8.81
N LYS A 172 -9.20 -23.59 9.21
CA LYS A 172 -9.37 -24.86 8.45
C LYS A 172 -9.84 -24.63 7.01
N ARG A 173 -10.83 -23.76 6.79
CA ARG A 173 -11.33 -23.41 5.44
C ARG A 173 -10.26 -22.72 4.59
N ALA A 174 -9.36 -21.97 5.22
CA ALA A 174 -8.30 -21.22 4.56
C ALA A 174 -7.00 -22.03 4.34
N ASN A 175 -6.94 -23.30 4.75
CA ASN A 175 -5.71 -24.11 4.82
C ASN A 175 -4.56 -23.37 5.54
N TRP A 176 -4.90 -22.70 6.65
CA TRP A 176 -3.97 -22.03 7.57
C TRP A 176 -3.51 -22.94 8.71
#